data_AF-A0A540V579-F1
#
_entry.id   AF-A0A540V579-F1
#
_cell.length_a   1.000
_cell.length_b   1.000
_cell.length_c   1.000
_cell.angle_alpha   90.00
_cell.angle_beta   90.00
_cell.angle_gamma   90.00
#
_symmetry.space_group_name_H-M   'P 1'
#
loop_
_entity.id
_entity.type
_entity.pdbx_description
1 polymer ?
#
loop_
_entity_poly.entity_id
_entity_poly.type
_entity_poly.pdbx_seq_one_letter_code
_entity_poly.pdbx_strand_id
1 'polypeptide(L)'
;MSIVAMGSAIFVMFILSQAFLYMQEKRKEKSREYKEIAQNYILPYLNEVFLFIDLKTDVRNETGVPMITISPDEIITNLQIRIRYGDAKIMNALYRYFNAAAYFEGRGEAKNLATYDVFFRYLEHAYNSIEKSEFKDDQLLDDVLKCQKIYGMAFVLTMILGNDEALKVLSYRWLWSENFLNKISIYLLEDLINNYNKATMEEHKLLEFLRILKKDFHMSPEIDRFQELKNYLEEAFFIVEKRWLNYSS
;
A
#
# COMPACT_ATOMS: atom_id res chain seq x y z
N MET A 1 -37.98 5.29 52.57
CA MET A 1 -37.09 4.56 51.63
C MET A 1 -36.89 5.26 50.27
N SER A 2 -37.59 6.36 49.95
CA SER A 2 -37.55 6.98 48.61
C SER A 2 -36.37 7.96 48.37
N ILE A 3 -35.96 8.74 49.38
CA ILE A 3 -34.99 9.84 49.17
C ILE A 3 -33.55 9.34 48.98
N VAL A 4 -33.13 8.33 49.75
CA VAL A 4 -31.78 7.76 49.66
C VAL A 4 -31.57 7.01 48.34
N ALA A 5 -32.58 6.26 47.87
CA ALA A 5 -32.56 5.58 46.58
C ALA A 5 -32.58 6.56 45.39
N MET A 6 -33.27 7.69 45.54
CA MET A 6 -33.31 8.75 44.53
C MET A 6 -31.98 9.53 44.47
N GLY A 7 -31.34 9.79 45.62
CA GLY A 7 -30.01 10.38 45.69
C GLY A 7 -28.91 9.51 45.09
N SER A 8 -28.95 8.18 45.33
CA SER A 8 -27.99 7.25 44.72
C SER A 8 -28.20 7.12 43.21
N ALA A 9 -29.44 7.11 42.72
CA ALA A 9 -29.74 7.10 41.28
C ALA A 9 -29.22 8.36 40.57
N ILE A 10 -29.40 9.55 41.15
CA ILE A 10 -28.88 10.81 40.62
C ILE A 10 -27.35 10.79 40.57
N PHE A 11 -26.69 10.28 41.62
CA PHE A 11 -25.23 10.17 41.67
C PHE A 11 -24.68 9.21 40.62
N VAL A 12 -25.31 8.05 40.43
CA VAL A 12 -24.93 7.09 39.37
C VAL A 12 -25.12 7.71 37.97
N MET A 13 -26.24 8.38 37.73
CA MET A 13 -26.50 9.10 36.47
C MET A 13 -25.47 10.21 36.21
N PHE A 14 -25.04 10.93 37.25
CA PHE A 14 -24.00 11.94 37.16
C PHE A 14 -22.64 11.32 36.80
N ILE A 15 -22.24 10.21 37.44
CA ILE A 15 -20.99 9.53 37.08
C ILE A 15 -21.02 9.04 35.63
N LEU A 16 -22.14 8.45 35.20
CA LEU A 16 -22.31 7.97 33.83
C LEU A 16 -22.28 9.11 32.81
N SER A 17 -22.87 10.27 33.12
CA SER A 17 -22.84 11.43 32.24
C SER A 17 -21.44 12.04 32.12
N GLN A 18 -20.69 12.12 33.23
CA GLN A 18 -19.28 12.56 33.22
C GLN A 18 -18.40 11.59 32.41
N ALA A 19 -18.58 10.28 32.59
CA ALA A 19 -17.87 9.27 31.82
C ALA A 19 -18.18 9.37 30.32
N PHE A 20 -19.44 9.61 29.96
CA PHE A 20 -19.86 9.80 28.58
C PHE A 20 -19.26 11.06 27.94
N LEU A 21 -19.29 12.19 28.66
CA LEU A 21 -18.68 13.45 28.20
C LEU A 21 -17.18 13.29 27.97
N TYR A 22 -16.48 12.66 28.91
CA TYR A 22 -15.05 12.36 28.77
C TYR A 22 -14.75 11.48 27.56
N MET A 23 -15.56 10.45 27.32
CA MET A 23 -15.42 9.61 26.13
C MET A 23 -15.65 10.39 24.83
N GLN A 24 -16.63 11.30 24.79
CA GLN A 24 -16.85 12.15 23.63
C GLN A 24 -15.71 13.13 23.39
N GLU A 25 -15.18 13.74 24.45
CA GLU A 25 -14.07 14.68 24.36
C GLU A 25 -12.81 13.99 23.83
N LYS A 26 -12.46 12.82 24.38
CA LYS A 26 -11.36 12.00 23.86
C LYS A 26 -11.53 11.58 22.40
N ARG A 27 -12.75 11.28 21.96
CA ARG A 27 -13.04 10.97 20.55
C ARG A 27 -12.80 12.19 19.65
N LYS A 28 -13.23 13.38 20.09
CA LYS A 28 -13.00 14.63 19.35
C LYS A 28 -11.51 14.98 19.28
N GLU A 29 -10.77 14.83 20.37
CA GLU A 29 -9.32 15.05 20.38
C GLU A 29 -8.61 14.15 19.37
N LYS A 30 -8.90 12.84 19.39
CA LYS A 30 -8.33 11.90 18.40
C LYS A 30 -8.71 12.24 16.97
N SER A 31 -9.96 12.62 16.72
CA SER A 31 -10.41 13.01 15.38
C SER A 31 -9.65 14.26 14.88
N ARG A 32 -9.37 15.22 15.76
CA ARG A 32 -8.55 16.40 15.47
C ARG A 32 -7.09 16.04 15.18
N GLU A 33 -6.53 15.09 15.92
CA GLU A 33 -5.18 14.56 15.66
C GLU A 33 -5.10 13.93 14.26
N TYR A 34 -6.06 13.08 13.90
CA TYR A 34 -6.13 12.48 12.55
C TYR A 34 -6.32 13.51 11.46
N LYS A 35 -7.11 14.56 11.70
CA LYS A 35 -7.23 15.70 10.80
C LYS A 35 -5.88 16.40 10.62
N GLU A 36 -5.14 16.64 11.70
CA GLU A 36 -3.83 17.28 11.61
C GLU A 36 -2.83 16.44 10.81
N ILE A 37 -2.82 15.12 11.02
CA ILE A 37 -2.02 14.17 10.22
C ILE A 37 -2.46 14.24 8.75
N ALA A 38 -3.76 14.16 8.46
CA ALA A 38 -4.26 14.20 7.10
C ALA A 38 -3.83 15.48 6.38
N GLN A 39 -3.99 16.64 7.02
CA GLN A 39 -3.68 17.95 6.42
C GLN A 39 -2.18 18.22 6.27
N ASN A 40 -1.37 17.85 7.27
CA ASN A 40 0.05 18.22 7.32
C ASN A 40 1.00 17.14 6.82
N TYR A 41 0.53 15.90 6.68
CA TYR A 41 1.34 14.74 6.31
C TYR A 41 0.81 13.98 5.11
N ILE A 42 -0.51 13.77 5.00
CA ILE A 42 -1.08 12.99 3.89
C ILE A 42 -1.35 13.86 2.67
N LEU A 43 -2.33 14.76 2.72
CA LEU A 43 -2.77 15.55 1.56
C LEU A 43 -1.66 16.27 0.78
N PRO A 44 -0.57 16.78 1.40
CA PRO A 44 0.50 17.43 0.65
C PRO A 44 1.20 16.55 -0.39
N TYR A 45 1.26 15.23 -0.19
CA TYR A 45 2.04 14.32 -1.04
C TYR A 45 1.17 13.26 -1.75
N LEU A 46 -0.10 13.12 -1.36
CA LEU A 46 -0.97 12.04 -1.82
C LEU A 46 -1.12 12.01 -3.35
N ASN A 47 -1.29 13.19 -3.97
CA ASN A 47 -1.41 13.31 -5.42
C ASN A 47 -0.13 12.90 -6.15
N GLU A 48 1.04 13.26 -5.62
CA GLU A 48 2.32 12.90 -6.23
C GLU A 48 2.55 11.38 -6.13
N VAL A 49 2.17 10.77 -5.00
CA VAL A 49 2.19 9.31 -4.83
C VAL A 49 1.24 8.62 -5.80
N PHE A 50 0.04 9.14 -6.04
CA PHE A 50 -0.86 8.59 -7.05
C PHE A 50 -0.29 8.70 -8.46
N LEU A 51 0.20 9.89 -8.83
CA LEU A 51 0.72 10.17 -10.16
C LEU A 51 2.02 9.41 -10.46
N PHE A 52 2.86 9.15 -9.45
CA PHE A 52 4.13 8.46 -9.67
C PHE A 52 3.97 7.11 -10.37
N ILE A 53 3.09 6.24 -9.83
CA ILE A 53 2.89 4.90 -10.41
C ILE A 53 2.14 4.97 -11.74
N ASP A 54 1.23 5.93 -11.88
CA ASP A 54 0.50 6.18 -13.14
C ASP A 54 1.45 6.56 -14.27
N LEU A 55 2.36 7.50 -14.01
CA LEU A 55 3.38 7.94 -14.96
C LEU A 55 4.39 6.83 -15.25
N LYS A 56 4.80 6.03 -14.25
CA LYS A 56 5.74 4.92 -14.46
C LYS A 56 5.18 3.78 -15.31
N THR A 57 3.86 3.64 -15.36
CA THR A 57 3.17 2.58 -16.10
C THR A 57 2.52 3.09 -17.38
N ASP A 58 2.63 4.40 -17.70
CA ASP A 58 2.17 4.95 -18.97
C ASP A 58 3.12 4.55 -20.10
N VAL A 59 2.57 3.83 -21.09
CA VAL A 59 3.24 3.38 -22.31
C VAL A 59 3.75 4.57 -23.13
N ARG A 60 3.18 5.77 -22.94
CA ARG A 60 3.65 7.00 -23.60
C ARG A 60 5.06 7.42 -23.20
N ASN A 61 5.65 6.89 -22.13
CA ASN A 61 7.07 7.08 -21.83
C ASN A 61 7.99 6.69 -23.01
N GLU A 62 7.54 5.76 -23.86
CA GLU A 62 8.28 5.32 -25.05
C GLU A 62 8.11 6.27 -26.26
N THR A 63 7.17 7.21 -26.19
CA THR A 63 6.79 8.09 -27.32
C THR A 63 7.51 9.44 -27.35
N GLY A 64 8.39 9.72 -26.37
CA GLY A 64 9.24 10.93 -26.36
C GLY A 64 8.52 12.24 -26.04
N VAL A 65 7.27 12.20 -25.57
CA VAL A 65 6.53 13.39 -25.11
C VAL A 65 7.05 13.81 -23.74
N PRO A 66 7.39 15.09 -23.50
CA PRO A 66 7.85 15.55 -22.20
C PRO A 66 6.76 15.34 -21.15
N MET A 67 7.02 14.44 -20.22
CA MET A 67 6.14 14.15 -19.09
C MET A 67 6.55 14.93 -17.85
N ILE A 68 5.56 15.22 -17.01
CA ILE A 68 5.80 15.65 -15.63
C ILE A 68 6.66 14.58 -14.96
N THR A 69 7.80 14.98 -14.40
CA THR A 69 8.68 14.05 -13.69
C THR A 69 8.40 14.16 -12.20
N ILE A 70 7.91 13.08 -11.60
CA ILE A 70 7.73 12.97 -10.15
C ILE A 70 9.01 12.36 -9.56
N SER A 71 9.65 13.07 -8.63
CA SER A 71 10.84 12.61 -7.92
C SER A 71 10.46 11.82 -6.67
N PRO A 72 10.56 10.48 -6.65
CA PRO A 72 10.23 9.70 -5.45
C PRO A 72 11.18 10.01 -4.28
N ASP A 73 12.44 10.33 -4.58
CA ASP A 73 13.43 10.74 -3.56
C ASP A 73 13.00 12.00 -2.81
N GLU A 74 12.44 12.98 -3.52
CA GLU A 74 11.98 14.25 -2.92
C GLU A 74 10.76 14.01 -2.02
N ILE A 75 9.78 13.25 -2.51
CA ILE A 75 8.60 12.85 -1.72
C ILE A 75 9.05 12.13 -0.45
N ILE A 76 9.89 11.10 -0.57
CA ILE A 76 10.31 10.28 0.56
C ILE A 76 11.14 11.09 1.57
N THR A 77 11.99 11.99 1.10
CA THR A 77 12.73 12.93 1.98
C THR A 77 11.76 13.83 2.74
N ASN A 78 10.75 14.38 2.05
CA ASN A 78 9.73 15.23 2.67
C ASN A 78 8.84 14.47 3.67
N LEU A 79 8.54 13.20 3.40
CA LEU A 79 7.88 12.30 4.35
C LEU A 79 8.74 12.05 5.58
N GLN A 80 10.06 11.86 5.42
CA GLN A 80 10.99 11.68 6.53
C GLN A 80 11.07 12.93 7.43
N ILE A 81 11.12 14.13 6.85
CA ILE A 81 11.16 15.39 7.62
C ILE A 81 9.94 15.51 8.55
N ARG A 82 8.79 14.99 8.12
CA ARG A 82 7.53 15.04 8.87
C ARG A 82 7.18 13.73 9.58
N ILE A 83 8.16 12.86 9.82
CA ILE A 83 7.94 11.51 10.39
C ILE A 83 7.26 11.50 11.76
N ARG A 84 7.26 12.63 12.49
CA ARG A 84 6.48 12.79 13.74
C ARG A 84 4.98 12.51 13.57
N TYR A 85 4.46 12.64 12.36
CA TYR A 85 3.06 12.34 12.00
C TYR A 85 2.88 10.96 11.37
N GLY A 86 3.97 10.22 11.14
CA GLY A 86 3.94 8.87 10.59
C GLY A 86 3.77 7.81 11.67
N ASP A 87 3.48 6.59 11.24
CA ASP A 87 3.39 5.42 12.12
C ASP A 87 4.67 4.58 12.11
N ALA A 88 4.69 3.53 12.93
CA ALA A 88 5.84 2.64 13.03
C ALA A 88 6.15 1.90 11.72
N LYS A 89 5.13 1.60 10.91
CA LYS A 89 5.28 0.89 9.63
C LYS A 89 5.99 1.77 8.60
N ILE A 90 5.57 3.03 8.47
CA ILE A 90 6.26 4.01 7.61
C ILE A 90 7.68 4.25 8.10
N MET A 91 7.88 4.41 9.41
CA MET A 91 9.22 4.64 9.95
C MET A 91 10.19 3.50 9.62
N ASN A 92 9.73 2.26 9.70
CA ASN A 92 10.51 1.09 9.29
C ASN A 92 10.76 1.07 7.77
N ALA A 93 9.76 1.37 6.94
CA ALA A 93 9.91 1.45 5.50
C ALA A 93 10.93 2.54 5.08
N LEU A 94 10.88 3.73 5.70
CA LEU A 94 11.84 4.81 5.48
C LEU A 94 13.25 4.37 5.90
N TYR A 95 13.39 3.70 7.04
CA TYR A 95 14.68 3.15 7.46
C TYR A 95 15.23 2.18 6.41
N ARG A 96 14.41 1.29 5.85
CA ARG A 96 14.82 0.39 4.76
C ARG A 96 15.21 1.18 3.50
N TYR A 97 14.47 2.22 3.15
CA TYR A 97 14.75 3.07 2.00
C TYR A 97 16.14 3.72 2.07
N PHE A 98 16.44 4.43 3.16
CA PHE A 98 17.72 5.12 3.30
C PHE A 98 18.91 4.17 3.45
N ASN A 99 18.67 2.93 3.88
CA ASN A 99 19.71 1.91 4.00
C ASN A 99 19.78 0.96 2.78
N ALA A 100 18.89 1.06 1.80
CA ALA A 100 18.85 0.14 0.65
C ALA A 100 20.17 0.12 -0.15
N ALA A 101 20.89 1.24 -0.19
CA ALA A 101 22.18 1.35 -0.86
C ALA A 101 23.32 0.56 -0.18
N ALA A 102 23.18 0.19 1.09
CA ALA A 102 24.22 -0.50 1.86
C ALA A 102 24.21 -2.03 1.69
N TYR A 103 23.15 -2.61 1.11
CA TYR A 103 22.90 -4.06 1.19
C TYR A 103 22.91 -4.84 -0.14
N PHE A 104 23.02 -4.21 -1.31
CA PHE A 104 22.96 -4.93 -2.60
C PHE A 104 23.90 -4.38 -3.68
N GLU A 105 24.59 -5.29 -4.40
CA GLU A 105 25.42 -5.00 -5.59
C GLU A 105 24.58 -4.57 -6.83
N GLY A 106 23.24 -4.68 -6.77
CA GLY A 106 22.28 -4.20 -7.79
C GLY A 106 21.53 -2.94 -7.35
N ARG A 107 22.25 -1.81 -7.18
CA ARG A 107 21.79 -0.58 -6.48
C ARG A 107 20.41 -0.03 -6.90
N GLY A 108 19.93 -0.30 -8.12
CA GLY A 108 18.65 0.21 -8.63
C GLY A 108 17.43 -0.57 -8.12
N GLU A 109 17.48 -1.89 -8.11
CA GLU A 109 16.31 -2.74 -7.79
C GLU A 109 15.94 -2.67 -6.31
N ALA A 110 16.94 -2.72 -5.43
CA ALA A 110 16.71 -2.58 -3.98
C ALA A 110 16.07 -1.22 -3.64
N LYS A 111 16.47 -0.16 -4.36
CA LYS A 111 15.88 1.17 -4.20
C LYS A 111 14.44 1.21 -4.70
N ASN A 112 14.13 0.61 -5.85
CA ASN A 112 12.76 0.53 -6.37
C ASN A 112 11.81 -0.22 -5.42
N LEU A 113 12.24 -1.38 -4.91
CA LEU A 113 11.47 -2.12 -3.90
C LEU A 113 11.20 -1.28 -2.66
N ALA A 114 12.22 -0.57 -2.16
CA ALA A 114 12.04 0.29 -1.00
C ALA A 114 11.11 1.48 -1.28
N THR A 115 11.16 2.07 -2.49
CA THR A 115 10.20 3.10 -2.91
C THR A 115 8.75 2.57 -2.84
N TYR A 116 8.50 1.40 -3.42
CA TYR A 116 7.16 0.80 -3.43
C TYR A 116 6.67 0.45 -2.03
N ASP A 117 7.54 -0.05 -1.15
CA ASP A 117 7.21 -0.30 0.26
C ASP A 117 6.86 0.99 1.01
N VAL A 118 7.65 2.06 0.85
CA VAL A 118 7.35 3.36 1.48
C VAL A 118 5.99 3.89 1.02
N PHE A 119 5.70 3.88 -0.27
CA PHE A 119 4.43 4.36 -0.79
C PHE A 119 3.25 3.46 -0.41
N PHE A 120 3.44 2.14 -0.37
CA PHE A 120 2.45 1.20 0.15
C PHE A 120 2.07 1.51 1.61
N ARG A 121 3.06 1.69 2.48
CA ARG A 121 2.84 2.02 3.91
C ARG A 121 2.30 3.42 4.12
N TYR A 122 2.74 4.37 3.31
CA TYR A 122 2.19 5.72 3.31
C TYR A 122 0.70 5.72 2.98
N LEU A 123 0.27 4.97 1.95
CA LEU A 123 -1.15 4.85 1.60
C LEU A 123 -1.97 4.10 2.64
N GLU A 124 -1.38 3.10 3.31
CA GLU A 124 -2.00 2.44 4.47
C GLU A 124 -2.31 3.45 5.59
N HIS A 125 -1.34 4.31 5.91
CA HIS A 125 -1.51 5.37 6.92
C HIS A 125 -2.47 6.46 6.45
N ALA A 126 -2.46 6.79 5.16
CA ALA A 126 -3.40 7.71 4.54
C ALA A 126 -4.85 7.23 4.72
N TYR A 127 -5.12 5.97 4.36
CA TYR A 127 -6.44 5.36 4.52
C TYR A 127 -6.90 5.45 5.98
N ASN A 128 -6.07 4.95 6.90
CA ASN A 128 -6.36 4.94 8.34
C ASN A 128 -6.61 6.34 8.92
N SER A 129 -5.85 7.33 8.47
CA SER A 129 -5.94 8.70 8.96
C SER A 129 -7.18 9.41 8.41
N ILE A 130 -7.47 9.25 7.11
CA ILE A 130 -8.66 9.84 6.47
C ILE A 130 -9.93 9.22 7.02
N GLU A 131 -10.00 7.89 7.13
CA GLU A 131 -11.16 7.14 7.64
C GLU A 131 -11.56 7.58 9.06
N LYS A 132 -10.57 7.88 9.91
CA LYS A 132 -10.77 8.27 11.32
C LYS A 132 -10.87 9.79 11.51
N SER A 133 -10.71 10.58 10.44
CA SER A 133 -10.79 12.03 10.51
C SER A 133 -12.22 12.55 10.29
N GLU A 134 -12.44 13.82 10.63
CA GLU A 134 -13.69 14.53 10.30
C GLU A 134 -13.86 14.80 8.78
N PHE A 135 -12.82 14.57 7.97
CA PHE A 135 -12.79 14.80 6.52
C PHE A 135 -12.89 13.50 5.74
N LYS A 136 -13.59 12.51 6.29
CA LYS A 136 -13.81 11.23 5.62
C LYS A 136 -14.45 11.47 4.25
N ASP A 137 -13.77 11.00 3.22
CA ASP A 137 -14.23 11.00 1.83
C ASP A 137 -14.13 9.57 1.31
N ASP A 138 -15.28 8.94 1.08
CA ASP A 138 -15.33 7.52 0.68
C ASP A 138 -14.70 7.30 -0.70
N GLN A 139 -14.86 8.24 -1.63
CA GLN A 139 -14.25 8.14 -2.95
C GLN A 139 -12.72 8.22 -2.86
N LEU A 140 -12.22 9.15 -2.04
CA LEU A 140 -10.78 9.26 -1.80
C LEU A 140 -10.23 8.00 -1.12
N LEU A 141 -10.96 7.40 -0.17
CA LEU A 141 -10.57 6.16 0.48
C LEU A 141 -10.49 5.00 -0.52
N ASP A 142 -11.44 4.90 -1.45
CA ASP A 142 -11.42 3.90 -2.51
C ASP A 142 -10.21 4.10 -3.45
N ASP A 143 -9.89 5.34 -3.82
CA ASP A 143 -8.72 5.67 -4.63
C ASP A 143 -7.40 5.35 -3.91
N VAL A 144 -7.31 5.68 -2.60
CA VAL A 144 -6.17 5.32 -1.75
C VAL A 144 -5.99 3.81 -1.70
N LEU A 145 -7.05 3.06 -1.44
CA LEU A 145 -7.01 1.60 -1.32
C LEU A 145 -6.62 0.94 -2.65
N LYS A 146 -7.18 1.42 -3.75
CA LYS A 146 -6.84 1.00 -5.11
C LYS A 146 -5.35 1.22 -5.39
N CYS A 147 -4.85 2.43 -5.15
CA CYS A 147 -3.46 2.77 -5.38
C CYS A 147 -2.52 1.96 -4.47
N GLN A 148 -2.91 1.73 -3.21
CA GLN A 148 -2.16 0.91 -2.27
C GLN A 148 -1.98 -0.52 -2.80
N LYS A 149 -3.04 -1.14 -3.32
CA LYS A 149 -2.95 -2.47 -3.94
C LYS A 149 -2.01 -2.48 -5.14
N ILE A 150 -2.05 -1.45 -5.99
CA ILE A 150 -1.16 -1.34 -7.16
C ILE A 150 0.30 -1.25 -6.72
N TYR A 151 0.62 -0.46 -5.70
CA TYR A 151 1.97 -0.42 -5.13
C TYR A 151 2.42 -1.76 -4.55
N GLY A 152 1.52 -2.47 -3.87
CA GLY A 152 1.83 -3.81 -3.36
C GLY A 152 2.09 -4.81 -4.49
N MET A 153 1.32 -4.73 -5.59
CA MET A 153 1.59 -5.52 -6.79
C MET A 153 2.94 -5.15 -7.43
N ALA A 154 3.25 -3.85 -7.54
CA ALA A 154 4.52 -3.37 -8.08
C ALA A 154 5.71 -3.93 -7.30
N PHE A 155 5.61 -3.90 -5.96
CA PHE A 155 6.61 -4.50 -5.09
C PHE A 155 6.80 -5.99 -5.37
N VAL A 156 5.72 -6.77 -5.36
CA VAL A 156 5.77 -8.23 -5.54
C VAL A 156 6.30 -8.60 -6.92
N LEU A 157 5.80 -7.96 -7.98
CA LEU A 157 6.26 -8.21 -9.34
C LEU A 157 7.73 -7.84 -9.53
N THR A 158 8.17 -6.70 -8.98
CA THR A 158 9.57 -6.26 -9.05
C THR A 158 10.50 -7.27 -8.39
N MET A 159 10.07 -7.88 -7.29
CA MET A 159 10.86 -8.90 -6.59
C MET A 159 11.03 -10.19 -7.40
N ILE A 160 10.09 -10.51 -8.30
CA ILE A 160 10.11 -11.73 -9.09
C ILE A 160 10.81 -11.51 -10.43
N LEU A 161 10.45 -10.43 -11.13
CA LEU A 161 10.79 -10.19 -12.54
C LEU A 161 11.83 -9.09 -12.74
N GLY A 162 12.09 -8.25 -11.75
CA GLY A 162 12.79 -6.98 -11.96
C GLY A 162 11.81 -5.83 -12.20
N ASN A 163 12.31 -4.60 -12.05
CA ASN A 163 11.46 -3.40 -12.05
C ASN A 163 10.84 -3.10 -13.43
N ASP A 164 11.62 -3.27 -14.50
CA ASP A 164 11.18 -2.84 -15.82
C ASP A 164 10.08 -3.76 -16.35
N GLU A 165 10.25 -5.07 -16.18
CA GLU A 165 9.25 -6.09 -16.47
C GLU A 165 7.99 -5.93 -15.60
N ALA A 166 8.15 -5.62 -14.31
CA ALA A 166 7.02 -5.36 -13.43
C ALA A 166 6.20 -4.15 -13.89
N LEU A 167 6.85 -3.06 -14.31
CA LEU A 167 6.16 -1.88 -14.83
C LEU A 167 5.47 -2.15 -16.16
N LYS A 168 6.07 -2.97 -17.05
CA LYS A 168 5.40 -3.43 -18.27
C LYS A 168 4.14 -4.23 -17.95
N VAL A 169 4.20 -5.17 -17.01
CA VAL A 169 3.03 -5.92 -16.53
C VAL A 169 1.97 -4.96 -15.99
N LEU A 170 2.35 -3.96 -15.20
CA LEU A 170 1.40 -3.01 -14.62
C LEU A 170 0.86 -1.96 -15.60
N SER A 171 1.49 -1.77 -16.78
CA SER A 171 0.97 -0.87 -17.82
C SER A 171 -0.40 -1.31 -18.38
N TYR A 172 -0.74 -2.59 -18.23
CA TYR A 172 -2.01 -3.15 -18.64
C TYR A 172 -3.14 -2.74 -17.67
N ARG A 173 -3.92 -1.73 -18.06
CA ARG A 173 -4.94 -1.07 -17.21
C ARG A 173 -6.07 -1.96 -16.71
N TRP A 174 -6.30 -3.14 -17.30
CA TRP A 174 -7.28 -4.10 -16.76
C TRP A 174 -6.89 -4.58 -15.34
N LEU A 175 -5.59 -4.63 -15.03
CA LEU A 175 -5.07 -4.90 -13.68
C LEU A 175 -5.40 -3.80 -12.66
N TRP A 176 -5.84 -2.63 -13.12
CA TRP A 176 -6.22 -1.50 -12.29
C TRP A 176 -7.75 -1.42 -12.13
N SER A 177 -8.49 -2.35 -12.74
CA SER A 177 -9.93 -2.42 -12.59
C SER A 177 -10.30 -2.90 -11.19
N GLU A 178 -11.38 -2.37 -10.62
CA GLU A 178 -11.90 -2.85 -9.34
C GLU A 178 -12.22 -4.34 -9.37
N ASN A 179 -12.76 -4.83 -10.50
CA ASN A 179 -13.05 -6.25 -10.71
C ASN A 179 -11.82 -7.14 -10.49
N PHE A 180 -10.65 -6.71 -10.97
CA PHE A 180 -9.40 -7.43 -10.74
C PHE A 180 -8.87 -7.20 -9.32
N LEU A 181 -8.75 -5.94 -8.90
CA LEU A 181 -8.15 -5.59 -7.61
C LEU A 181 -8.92 -6.15 -6.41
N ASN A 182 -10.23 -6.37 -6.53
CA ASN A 182 -11.04 -7.02 -5.49
C ASN A 182 -10.68 -8.50 -5.28
N LYS A 183 -10.04 -9.15 -6.25
CA LYS A 183 -9.55 -10.53 -6.12
C LYS A 183 -8.23 -10.60 -5.35
N ILE A 184 -7.49 -9.49 -5.28
CA ILE A 184 -6.24 -9.39 -4.53
C ILE A 184 -6.54 -8.82 -3.15
N SER A 185 -6.36 -9.67 -2.14
CA SER A 185 -6.45 -9.26 -0.73
C SER A 185 -5.29 -8.33 -0.37
N ILE A 186 -5.58 -7.23 0.33
CA ILE A 186 -4.54 -6.34 0.84
C ILE A 186 -3.63 -7.06 1.86
N TYR A 187 -4.20 -8.00 2.62
CA TYR A 187 -3.46 -8.80 3.60
C TYR A 187 -2.43 -9.72 2.93
N LEU A 188 -2.77 -10.26 1.75
CA LEU A 188 -1.82 -11.06 0.97
C LEU A 188 -0.60 -10.21 0.55
N LEU A 189 -0.85 -8.99 0.05
CA LEU A 189 0.22 -8.07 -0.33
C LEU A 189 1.04 -7.64 0.89
N GLU A 190 0.38 -7.30 2.00
CA GLU A 190 1.06 -6.92 3.24
C GLU A 190 1.96 -8.04 3.78
N ASP A 191 1.50 -9.28 3.79
CA ASP A 191 2.28 -10.44 4.21
C ASP A 191 3.51 -10.64 3.32
N LEU A 192 3.35 -10.53 2.00
CA LEU A 192 4.47 -10.66 1.05
C LEU A 192 5.51 -9.55 1.26
N ILE A 193 5.07 -8.29 1.45
CA ILE A 193 5.97 -7.16 1.73
C ILE A 193 6.63 -7.27 3.10
N ASN A 194 5.96 -7.82 4.11
CA ASN A 194 6.54 -7.97 5.45
C ASN A 194 7.61 -9.06 5.51
N ASN A 195 7.48 -10.09 4.68
CA ASN A 195 8.31 -11.29 4.77
C ASN A 195 9.36 -11.41 3.65
N TYR A 196 9.48 -10.45 2.74
CA TYR A 196 10.36 -10.58 1.55
C TYR A 196 11.84 -10.81 1.87
N ASN A 197 12.34 -10.32 3.00
CA ASN A 197 13.74 -10.52 3.42
C ASN A 197 13.93 -11.73 4.35
N LYS A 198 12.89 -12.51 4.63
CA LYS A 198 13.00 -13.70 5.49
C LYS A 198 13.44 -14.90 4.65
N ALA A 199 14.34 -15.72 5.22
CA ALA A 199 14.90 -16.90 4.56
C ALA A 199 13.86 -17.95 4.15
N THR A 200 12.70 -17.98 4.83
CA THR A 200 11.53 -18.76 4.44
C THR A 200 10.49 -17.83 3.84
N MET A 201 10.75 -17.40 2.61
CA MET A 201 9.74 -16.70 1.83
C MET A 201 8.52 -17.62 1.69
N GLU A 202 7.32 -17.06 1.88
CA GLU A 202 6.07 -17.81 1.71
C GLU A 202 5.78 -17.97 0.21
N GLU A 203 6.59 -18.75 -0.50
CA GLU A 203 6.45 -18.97 -1.95
C GLU A 203 5.04 -19.47 -2.31
N HIS A 204 4.37 -20.18 -1.39
CA HIS A 204 2.96 -20.54 -1.55
C HIS A 204 2.02 -19.33 -1.72
N LYS A 205 2.28 -18.21 -1.01
CA LYS A 205 1.54 -16.95 -1.15
C LYS A 205 1.93 -16.20 -2.42
N LEU A 206 3.19 -16.30 -2.86
CA LEU A 206 3.58 -15.80 -4.18
C LEU A 206 2.86 -16.55 -5.29
N LEU A 207 2.80 -17.88 -5.20
CA LEU A 207 2.05 -18.73 -6.14
C LEU A 207 0.56 -18.41 -6.10
N GLU A 208 0.00 -18.10 -4.94
CA GLU A 208 -1.40 -17.64 -4.82
C GLU A 208 -1.62 -16.33 -5.58
N PHE A 209 -0.77 -15.32 -5.34
CA PHE A 209 -0.79 -14.05 -6.05
C PHE A 209 -0.69 -14.24 -7.58
N LEU A 210 0.30 -15.02 -8.03
CA LEU A 210 0.49 -15.30 -9.46
C LEU A 210 -0.69 -16.08 -10.05
N ARG A 211 -1.33 -17.00 -9.30
CA ARG A 211 -2.54 -17.72 -9.74
C ARG A 211 -3.71 -16.80 -9.97
N ILE A 212 -3.90 -15.79 -9.13
CA ILE A 212 -4.94 -14.78 -9.33
C ILE A 212 -4.68 -14.03 -10.64
N LEU A 213 -3.45 -13.54 -10.85
CA LEU A 213 -3.02 -12.87 -12.08
C LEU A 213 -3.27 -13.73 -13.33
N LYS A 214 -2.77 -14.97 -13.33
CA LYS A 214 -2.87 -15.88 -14.48
C LYS A 214 -4.31 -16.30 -14.77
N LYS A 215 -5.10 -16.62 -13.74
CA LYS A 215 -6.51 -16.99 -13.94
C LYS A 215 -7.28 -15.86 -14.60
N ASP A 216 -7.09 -14.63 -14.14
CA ASP A 216 -7.82 -13.50 -14.71
C ASP A 216 -7.31 -13.09 -16.08
N PHE A 217 -6.01 -13.20 -16.31
CA PHE A 217 -5.41 -13.02 -17.62
C PHE A 217 -5.97 -14.03 -18.64
N HIS A 218 -6.10 -15.30 -18.27
CA HIS A 218 -6.68 -16.33 -19.16
C HIS A 218 -8.17 -16.12 -19.46
N MET A 219 -8.89 -15.42 -18.59
CA MET A 219 -10.30 -15.05 -18.79
C MET A 219 -10.44 -13.75 -19.58
N SER A 220 -9.35 -13.02 -19.83
CA SER A 220 -9.39 -11.77 -20.59
C SER A 220 -9.63 -12.06 -22.07
N PRO A 221 -10.62 -11.38 -22.70
CA PRO A 221 -10.88 -11.50 -24.14
C PRO A 221 -9.72 -10.96 -25.01
N GLU A 222 -8.72 -10.33 -24.38
CA GLU A 222 -7.57 -9.74 -25.04
C GLU A 222 -6.30 -10.61 -24.95
N ILE A 223 -6.43 -11.87 -24.52
CA ILE A 223 -5.29 -12.77 -24.28
C ILE A 223 -4.33 -12.89 -25.48
N ASP A 224 -4.86 -12.92 -26.69
CA ASP A 224 -4.08 -13.03 -27.93
C ASP A 224 -3.33 -11.73 -28.27
N ARG A 225 -3.78 -10.59 -27.73
CA ARG A 225 -3.11 -9.29 -27.89
C ARG A 225 -1.93 -9.11 -26.93
N PHE A 226 -1.82 -9.97 -25.93
CA PHE A 226 -0.90 -9.81 -24.80
C PHE A 226 0.08 -10.98 -24.68
N GLN A 227 0.61 -11.44 -25.82
CA GLN A 227 1.57 -12.54 -25.88
C GLN A 227 2.83 -12.28 -25.02
N GLU A 228 3.32 -11.04 -25.00
CA GLU A 228 4.47 -10.63 -24.18
C GLU A 228 4.15 -10.73 -22.67
N LEU A 229 2.96 -10.30 -22.25
CA LEU A 229 2.50 -10.42 -20.87
C LEU A 229 2.40 -11.88 -20.43
N LYS A 230 1.91 -12.75 -21.32
CA LYS A 230 1.84 -14.19 -21.06
C LYS A 230 3.22 -14.76 -20.74
N ASN A 231 4.24 -14.38 -21.52
CA ASN A 231 5.61 -14.84 -21.32
C ASN A 231 6.16 -14.37 -19.97
N TYR A 232 5.96 -13.11 -19.60
CA TYR A 232 6.39 -12.58 -18.30
C TYR A 232 5.69 -13.28 -17.12
N LEU A 233 4.39 -13.55 -17.24
CA LEU A 233 3.67 -14.28 -16.20
C LEU A 233 4.15 -15.74 -16.11
N GLU A 234 4.38 -16.43 -17.23
CA GLU A 234 4.92 -17.79 -17.24
C GLU A 234 6.33 -17.86 -16.64
N GLU A 235 7.18 -16.88 -16.94
CA GLU A 235 8.50 -16.72 -16.33
C GLU A 235 8.41 -16.53 -14.82
N ALA A 236 7.54 -15.62 -14.35
CA ALA A 236 7.30 -15.41 -12.92
C ALA A 236 6.87 -16.70 -12.21
N PHE A 237 5.96 -17.45 -12.82
CA PHE A 237 5.51 -18.75 -12.30
C PHE A 237 6.66 -19.75 -12.19
N PHE A 238 7.45 -19.89 -13.27
CA PHE A 238 8.56 -20.82 -13.31
C PHE A 238 9.63 -20.49 -12.26
N ILE A 239 9.95 -19.20 -12.08
CA ILE A 239 10.91 -18.73 -11.07
C ILE A 239 10.44 -19.13 -9.66
N VAL A 240 9.21 -18.81 -9.31
CA VAL A 240 8.65 -19.06 -7.97
C VAL A 240 8.48 -20.56 -7.70
N GLU A 241 8.00 -21.34 -8.68
CA GLU A 241 7.86 -22.79 -8.56
C GLU A 241 9.22 -23.47 -8.34
N LYS A 242 10.24 -23.07 -9.10
CA LYS A 242 11.60 -23.61 -8.94
C LYS A 242 12.17 -23.30 -7.56
N ARG A 243 11.96 -22.08 -7.03
CA ARG A 243 12.39 -21.71 -5.67
C ARG A 243 11.69 -22.59 -4.64
N TRP A 244 10.37 -22.73 -4.72
CA TRP A 244 9.59 -23.56 -3.80
C TRP A 244 10.07 -25.01 -3.77
N LEU A 245 10.28 -25.63 -4.96
CA LEU A 245 10.75 -27.02 -5.05
C LEU A 245 12.09 -27.22 -4.35
N ASN A 246 13.03 -26.28 -4.51
CA ASN A 246 14.35 -26.33 -3.87
C ASN A 246 14.31 -26.15 -2.34
N TYR A 247 13.28 -25.50 -1.78
CA TYR A 247 13.10 -25.35 -0.33
C TYR A 247 12.29 -26.49 0.30
N SER A 248 11.53 -27.24 -0.52
CA SER A 248 10.69 -28.35 -0.08
C SER A 248 11.36 -29.73 -0.12
N SER A 249 12.59 -29.81 -0.66
CA SER A 249 13.46 -31.00 -0.70
C SER A 249 14.46 -31.03 0.45
#